data_AF-A0A1W7A914-F1
#
_entry.id   AF-A0A1W7A914-F1
#
_cell.length_a   1.000
_cell.length_b   1.000
_cell.length_c   1.000
_cell.angle_alpha   90.00
_cell.angle_beta   90.00
_cell.angle_gamma   90.00
#
_symmetry.space_group_name_H-M   'P 1'
#
loop_
_entity.id
_entity.type
_entity.pdbx_description
1 polymer ?
#
loop_
_entity_poly.entity_id
_entity_poly.type
_entity_poly.pdbx_seq_one_letter_code
_entity_poly.pdbx_strand_id
1 'polypeptide(L)'
;MFGISMSGLLLRFVIGGIAVAGASIIANKVGGKIGGIFATLPAVFLAAILALAVDHNGEDLINASINLSSGAVIGITSCILTVALASYFVRKTGFKKGAVLSTLCWFVISCIFFALKNF
;
A
#
# COMPACT_ATOMS: atom_id res chain seq x y z
N MET A 1 -15.52 12.36 -7.82
CA MET A 1 -16.14 11.40 -6.87
C MET A 1 -16.15 10.07 -7.58
N PHE A 2 -15.39 9.09 -7.09
CA PHE A 2 -15.25 7.78 -7.72
C PHE A 2 -16.62 7.09 -7.78
N GLY A 3 -17.22 6.98 -8.96
CA GLY A 3 -18.38 6.13 -9.22
C GLY A 3 -17.96 4.66 -9.28
N ILE A 4 -17.34 4.16 -8.21
CA ILE A 4 -16.99 2.73 -8.12
C ILE A 4 -18.29 1.99 -7.84
N SER A 5 -18.73 1.20 -8.82
CA SER A 5 -19.86 0.30 -8.65
C SER A 5 -19.57 -0.65 -7.48
N MET A 6 -20.56 -0.98 -6.66
CA MET A 6 -20.41 -1.89 -5.51
C MET A 6 -19.73 -3.21 -5.90
N SER A 7 -19.98 -3.65 -7.15
CA SER A 7 -19.34 -4.79 -7.79
C SER A 7 -17.83 -4.61 -7.96
N GLY A 8 -17.35 -3.45 -8.42
CA GLY A 8 -15.92 -3.14 -8.55
C GLY A 8 -15.19 -3.10 -7.20
N LEU A 9 -15.88 -2.68 -6.14
CA LEU A 9 -15.34 -2.65 -4.77
C LEU A 9 -15.20 -4.06 -4.19
N LEU A 10 -16.22 -4.91 -4.39
CA LEU A 10 -16.17 -6.34 -4.08
C LEU A 10 -15.08 -7.06 -4.87
N LEU A 11 -14.92 -6.75 -6.15
CA LEU A 11 -13.90 -7.37 -7.01
C LEU A 11 -12.48 -7.02 -6.54
N ARG A 12 -12.24 -5.75 -6.17
CA ARG A 12 -10.97 -5.34 -5.53
C ARG A 12 -10.71 -6.08 -4.23
N PHE A 13 -11.74 -6.23 -3.40
CA PHE A 13 -11.61 -6.89 -2.11
C PHE A 13 -11.27 -8.38 -2.27
N VAL A 14 -11.98 -9.10 -3.15
CA VAL A 14 -11.76 -10.53 -3.38
C VAL A 14 -10.44 -10.78 -4.08
N ILE A 15 -10.17 -10.11 -5.21
CA ILE A 15 -8.92 -10.31 -5.96
C ILE A 15 -7.71 -9.84 -5.14
N GLY A 16 -7.80 -8.67 -4.51
CA GLY A 16 -6.74 -8.12 -3.67
C GLY A 16 -6.48 -8.96 -2.42
N GLY A 17 -7.56 -9.41 -1.76
CA GLY A 17 -7.48 -10.25 -0.57
C GLY A 17 -6.85 -11.62 -0.87
N ILE A 18 -7.29 -12.29 -1.95
CA ILE A 18 -6.71 -13.56 -2.38
C ILE A 18 -5.24 -13.38 -2.77
N ALA A 19 -4.91 -12.31 -3.51
CA ALA A 19 -3.53 -12.05 -3.92
C ALA A 19 -2.60 -11.78 -2.72
N VAL A 20 -3.05 -11.01 -1.72
CA VAL A 20 -2.30 -10.77 -0.47
C VAL A 20 -2.17 -12.03 0.36
N ALA A 21 -3.25 -12.81 0.51
CA ALA A 21 -3.23 -14.05 1.27
C ALA A 21 -2.28 -15.06 0.62
N GLY A 22 -2.35 -15.23 -0.71
CA GLY A 22 -1.44 -16.08 -1.48
C GLY A 22 0.02 -15.64 -1.35
N ALA A 23 0.30 -14.35 -1.54
CA ALA A 23 1.64 -13.80 -1.36
C ALA A 23 2.16 -14.01 0.07
N SER A 24 1.31 -13.84 1.09
CA SER A 24 1.68 -14.05 2.49
C SER A 24 1.98 -15.52 2.81
N ILE A 25 1.18 -16.45 2.27
CA ILE A 25 1.39 -17.89 2.44
C ILE A 25 2.70 -18.31 1.78
N ILE A 26 2.96 -17.84 0.56
CA ILE A 26 4.21 -18.13 -0.16
C ILE A 26 5.41 -17.53 0.59
N ALA A 27 5.30 -16.29 1.05
CA ALA A 27 6.35 -15.62 1.82
C ALA A 27 6.70 -16.39 3.10
N ASN A 28 5.70 -16.89 3.82
CA ASN A 28 5.88 -17.65 5.06
C ASN A 28 6.50 -19.04 4.77
N LYS A 29 6.07 -19.68 3.67
CA LYS A 29 6.53 -21.03 3.32
C LYS A 29 7.94 -21.07 2.72
N VAL A 30 8.33 -20.06 1.96
CA VAL A 30 9.67 -19.97 1.36
C VAL A 30 10.71 -19.54 2.40
N GLY A 31 10.34 -18.64 3.32
CA GLY A 31 11.22 -18.19 4.39
C GLY A 31 12.49 -17.46 3.91
N GLY A 32 13.19 -16.83 4.86
CA GLY A 32 14.45 -16.14 4.58
C GLY A 32 14.33 -14.93 3.65
N LYS A 33 15.40 -14.65 2.89
CA LYS A 33 15.54 -13.44 2.07
C LYS A 33 14.53 -13.34 0.92
N ILE A 34 14.06 -14.49 0.41
CA ILE A 34 13.10 -14.58 -0.70
C ILE A 34 11.67 -14.30 -0.21
N GLY A 35 11.33 -14.74 1.02
CA GLY A 35 10.03 -14.44 1.63
C GLY A 35 9.79 -12.94 1.81
N GLY A 36 10.83 -12.17 2.13
CA GLY A 36 10.75 -10.70 2.22
C GLY A 36 10.40 -10.02 0.89
N ILE A 37 10.93 -10.52 -0.22
CA ILE A 37 10.64 -9.99 -1.57
C ILE A 37 9.16 -10.24 -1.91
N PHE A 38 8.64 -11.43 -1.62
CA PHE A 38 7.24 -11.77 -1.82
C PHE A 38 6.29 -10.96 -0.92
N ALA A 39 6.71 -10.65 0.32
CA ALA A 39 5.93 -9.81 1.24
C ALA A 39 5.81 -8.35 0.75
N THR A 40 6.78 -7.86 -0.03
CA THR A 40 6.76 -6.51 -0.62
C THR A 40 6.11 -6.45 -2.00
N LEU A 41 5.69 -7.59 -2.57
CA LEU A 41 5.09 -7.64 -3.89
C LEU A 41 3.81 -6.80 -3.89
N PRO A 42 3.58 -5.91 -4.89
CA PRO A 42 2.47 -4.96 -4.86
C PRO A 42 1.16 -5.64 -5.27
N ALA A 43 0.80 -6.75 -4.61
CA ALA A 43 -0.36 -7.59 -4.89
C ALA A 43 -1.67 -6.79 -4.82
N VAL A 44 -1.78 -5.88 -3.84
CA VAL A 44 -2.93 -4.98 -3.68
C VAL A 44 -3.05 -3.98 -4.83
N PHE A 45 -1.92 -3.43 -5.29
CA PHE A 45 -1.91 -2.49 -6.41
C PHE A 45 -2.29 -3.19 -7.72
N LEU A 46 -1.78 -4.40 -7.95
CA LEU A 46 -2.12 -5.20 -9.13
C LEU A 46 -3.63 -5.52 -9.15
N ALA A 47 -4.20 -5.91 -8.02
CA ALA A 47 -5.65 -6.10 -7.89
C ALA A 47 -6.45 -4.81 -8.13
N ALA A 48 -5.92 -3.67 -7.67
CA ALA A 48 -6.55 -2.37 -7.88
C ALA A 48 -6.58 -1.96 -9.36
N ILE A 49 -5.51 -2.24 -10.10
CA ILE A 49 -5.41 -2.03 -11.56
C ILE A 49 -6.32 -3.00 -12.32
N LEU A 50 -6.33 -4.29 -11.97
CA LEU A 50 -7.22 -5.27 -12.60
C LEU A 50 -8.69 -4.88 -12.43
N ALA A 51 -9.08 -4.43 -11.24
CA ALA A 51 -10.45 -3.98 -11.01
C ALA A 51 -10.79 -2.70 -11.78
N LEU A 52 -9.84 -1.76 -11.96
CA LEU A 52 -10.07 -0.59 -12.85
C LEU A 52 -10.24 -1.02 -14.30
N ALA A 53 -9.46 -2.00 -14.75
CA ALA A 53 -9.55 -2.53 -16.11
C ALA A 53 -10.89 -3.24 -16.37
N VAL A 54 -11.54 -3.78 -15.34
CA VAL A 54 -12.86 -4.40 -15.45
C VAL A 54 -13.99 -3.38 -15.33
N ASP A 55 -13.83 -2.36 -14.48
CA ASP A 55 -14.91 -1.42 -14.14
C ASP A 55 -15.00 -0.23 -15.12
N HIS A 56 -13.92 0.16 -15.79
CA HIS A 56 -13.87 1.33 -16.70
C HIS A 56 -13.25 0.94 -18.05
N ASN A 57 -13.59 1.66 -19.14
CA ASN A 57 -13.06 1.44 -20.50
C ASN A 57 -12.59 2.79 -21.10
N GLY A 58 -11.44 2.83 -21.77
CA GLY A 58 -10.97 4.04 -22.50
C GLY A 58 -10.19 5.06 -21.66
N GLU A 59 -10.38 6.36 -21.91
CA GLU A 59 -9.60 7.46 -21.31
C GLU A 59 -9.80 7.61 -19.79
N ASP A 60 -10.99 7.30 -19.26
CA ASP A 60 -11.26 7.33 -17.82
C ASP A 60 -10.45 6.28 -17.05
N LEU A 61 -10.14 5.15 -17.71
CA LEU A 61 -9.28 4.10 -17.21
C LEU A 61 -7.84 4.60 -17.04
N ILE A 62 -7.37 5.38 -18.02
CA ILE A 62 -6.01 5.96 -18.03
C ILE A 62 -5.88 6.99 -16.90
N ASN A 63 -6.83 7.92 -16.81
CA ASN A 63 -6.84 8.95 -15.75
C ASN A 63 -6.97 8.34 -14.35
N ALA A 64 -7.85 7.35 -14.17
CA ALA A 64 -7.98 6.64 -12.89
C ALA A 64 -6.70 5.89 -12.51
N SER A 65 -6.04 5.24 -13.48
CA SER A 65 -4.77 4.53 -13.28
C SER A 65 -3.63 5.47 -12.92
N ILE A 66 -3.55 6.65 -13.55
CA ILE A 66 -2.55 7.68 -13.25
C ILE A 66 -2.72 8.18 -11.81
N ASN A 67 -3.95 8.48 -11.39
CA ASN A 67 -4.20 8.94 -10.02
C ASN A 67 -3.88 7.84 -8.99
N LEU A 68 -4.19 6.59 -9.30
CA LEU A 68 -3.90 5.44 -8.44
C LEU A 68 -2.40 5.20 -8.30
N SER A 69 -1.65 5.29 -9.41
CA SER A 69 -0.17 5.26 -9.40
C SER A 69 0.43 6.42 -8.61
N SER A 70 -0.07 7.65 -8.77
CA SER A 70 0.39 8.81 -7.99
C SER A 70 0.17 8.59 -6.49
N GLY A 71 -0.99 8.06 -6.09
CA GLY A 71 -1.27 7.68 -4.71
C GLY A 71 -0.34 6.58 -4.19
N ALA A 72 -0.07 5.56 -5.00
CA ALA A 72 0.84 4.47 -4.64
C ALA A 72 2.28 4.96 -4.42
N VAL A 73 2.80 5.84 -5.29
CA VAL A 73 4.13 6.43 -5.14
C VAL A 73 4.24 7.21 -3.83
N ILE A 74 3.25 8.05 -3.53
CA ILE A 74 3.23 8.82 -2.28
C ILE A 74 3.24 7.89 -1.06
N GLY A 75 2.43 6.82 -1.10
CA GLY A 75 2.39 5.81 -0.03
C GLY A 75 3.70 5.04 0.16
N ILE A 76 4.42 4.74 -0.93
CA ILE A 76 5.73 4.08 -0.85
C ILE A 76 6.79 5.05 -0.31
N THR A 77 6.75 6.32 -0.74
CA THR A 77 7.67 7.35 -0.22
C THR A 77 7.47 7.57 1.27
N SER A 78 6.22 7.64 1.75
CA SER A 78 5.97 7.71 3.19
C SER A 78 6.46 6.46 3.90
N CYS A 79 6.32 5.26 3.30
CA CYS A 79 6.80 3.94 3.80
C CYS A 79 8.26 4.01 4.15
N ILE A 80 9.06 4.44 3.19
CA ILE A 80 10.50 4.52 3.32
C ILE A 80 10.89 5.54 4.40
N LEU A 81 10.29 6.72 4.41
CA LEU A 81 10.57 7.75 5.43
C LEU A 81 10.26 7.25 6.84
N THR A 82 9.13 6.58 7.02
CA THR A 82 8.73 6.10 8.33
C THR A 82 9.60 4.93 8.78
N VAL A 83 9.94 4.00 7.90
CA VAL A 83 10.84 2.88 8.22
C VAL A 83 12.25 3.38 8.56
N ALA A 84 12.73 4.43 7.89
CA ALA A 84 14.02 5.06 8.20
C ALA A 84 14.01 5.69 9.60
N LEU A 85 12.98 6.48 9.92
CA LEU A 85 12.82 7.09 11.24
C LEU A 85 12.60 6.04 12.33
N ALA A 86 11.76 5.04 12.07
CA ALA A 86 11.52 3.88 12.92
C ALA A 86 12.80 3.13 13.24
N SER A 87 13.60 2.80 12.22
CA SER A 87 14.87 2.08 12.39
C SER A 87 15.87 2.89 13.22
N TYR A 88 15.88 4.21 13.07
CA TYR A 88 16.70 5.10 13.89
C TYR A 88 16.22 5.14 15.35
N PHE A 89 14.90 5.27 15.58
CA PHE A 89 14.31 5.47 16.92
C PHE A 89 14.18 4.17 17.75
N VAL A 90 13.88 3.05 17.10
CA VAL A 90 13.83 1.69 17.68
C VAL A 90 15.18 1.32 18.28
N ARG A 91 16.28 1.69 17.62
CA ARG A 91 17.65 1.39 18.08
C ARG A 91 17.99 2.06 19.42
N LYS A 92 17.26 3.12 19.80
CA LYS A 92 17.47 3.86 21.05
C LYS A 92 16.49 3.51 22.18
N THR A 93 15.29 3.02 21.88
CA THR A 93 14.16 3.05 22.85
C THR A 93 13.47 1.69 23.11
N GLY A 94 13.91 0.63 22.42
CA GLY A 94 13.36 -0.73 22.61
C GLY A 94 12.11 -1.03 21.78
N PHE A 95 11.99 -2.31 21.38
CA PHE A 95 11.08 -2.82 20.33
C PHE A 95 9.60 -2.43 20.51
N LYS A 96 9.07 -2.48 21.74
CA LYS A 96 7.64 -2.21 22.02
C LYS A 96 7.25 -0.75 21.86
N LYS A 97 8.09 0.19 22.30
CA LYS A 97 7.83 1.64 22.17
C LYS A 97 8.12 2.12 20.75
N GLY A 98 9.12 1.53 20.09
CA GLY A 98 9.48 1.87 18.72
C GLY A 98 8.39 1.51 17.69
N ALA A 99 7.70 0.38 17.84
CA ALA A 99 6.60 0.01 16.96
C ALA A 99 5.42 1.01 17.03
N VAL A 100 4.98 1.37 18.25
CA VAL A 100 3.90 2.35 18.46
C VAL A 100 4.28 3.73 17.93
N LEU A 101 5.52 4.16 18.17
CA LEU A 101 6.00 5.46 17.71
C LEU A 101 6.17 5.51 16.18
N SER A 102 6.50 4.38 15.55
CA SER A 102 6.56 4.26 14.09
C SER A 102 5.18 4.34 13.45
N THR A 103 4.15 3.71 14.05
CA THR A 103 2.76 3.82 13.58
C THR A 103 2.20 5.24 13.76
N LEU A 104 2.57 5.95 14.84
CA LEU A 104 2.19 7.35 15.01
C LEU A 104 2.92 8.26 14.02
N CYS A 105 4.22 8.03 13.81
CA CYS A 105 5.01 8.77 12.84
C CYS A 105 4.50 8.55 11.40
N TRP A 106 4.11 7.31 11.06
CA TRP A 106 3.42 6.94 9.82
C TRP A 106 2.21 7.83 9.56
N PHE A 107 1.36 7.94 10.58
CA PHE A 107 0.10 8.66 10.52
C PHE A 107 0.33 10.17 10.33
N VAL A 108 1.27 10.75 11.09
CA VAL A 108 1.62 12.17 11.00
C VAL A 108 2.22 12.50 9.63
N ILE A 109 3.15 11.69 9.12
CA ILE A 109 3.75 11.88 7.79
C ILE A 109 2.69 11.76 6.69
N SER A 110 1.77 10.81 6.83
CA SER A 110 0.65 10.66 5.89
C SER A 110 -0.28 11.88 5.90
N CYS A 111 -0.59 12.43 7.07
CA CYS A 111 -1.37 13.67 7.20
C CYS A 111 -0.65 14.86 6.55
N ILE A 112 0.67 14.99 6.75
CA ILE A 112 1.47 16.07 6.16
C ILE A 112 1.50 15.97 4.63
N PHE A 113 1.73 14.77 4.09
CA PHE A 113 1.71 14.55 2.63
C PHE A 113 0.33 14.82 2.03
N PHE A 114 -0.74 14.42 2.73
CA PHE A 114 -2.11 14.71 2.29
C PHE A 114 -2.41 16.22 2.32
N ALA A 115 -1.95 16.93 3.34
CA ALA A 115 -2.09 18.38 3.44
C ALA A 115 -1.29 19.12 2.35
N LEU A 116 -0.05 18.70 2.08
CA LEU A 116 0.79 19.27 1.01
C LEU A 116 0.24 19.03 -0.39
N LYS A 117 -0.46 17.92 -0.62
CA LYS A 117 -1.08 17.61 -1.93
C LYS A 117 -2.42 18.35 -2.16
N ASN A 118 -3.07 18.86 -1.10
CA ASN A 118 -4.33 19.61 -1.18
C ASN A 118 -4.14 21.14 -1.11
N PHE A 119 -2.89 21.61 -1.14
CA PHE A 119 -2.52 23.02 -1.27
C PHE A 119 -2.06 23.30 -2.70
#